data_AF-A0A2E1AGB7-F1
#
_entry.id   AF-A0A2E1AGB7-F1
#
_cell.length_a   1.000
_cell.length_b   1.000
_cell.length_c   1.000
_cell.angle_alpha   90.00
_cell.angle_beta   90.00
_cell.angle_gamma   90.00
#
_symmetry.space_group_name_H-M   'P 1'
#
loop_
_entity.id
_entity.type
_entity.pdbx_description
1 polymer ?
#
loop_
_entity_poly.entity_id
_entity_poly.type
_entity_poly.pdbx_seq_one_letter_code
_entity_poly.pdbx_strand_id
1 'polypeptide(L)'
;MRHIPLGRGAIAIVDDADFPWLTQMGTWRLNSSSYAVLHYVTQNGHHRTLYMHRLILKLALGIQVDHINRNRLDNRRENLRFATRSQNQANKGLPTNNTSQYKGIRWRKGK
;
A
#
# COMPACT_ATOMS: atom_id res chain seq x y z
N MET A 1 13.42 12.11 6.29
CA MET A 1 12.07 11.50 6.34
C MET A 1 11.04 12.57 6.64
N ARG A 2 9.84 12.49 6.04
CA ARG A 2 8.73 13.42 6.30
C ARG A 2 7.42 12.68 6.55
N HIS A 3 6.46 13.41 7.12
CA HIS A 3 5.15 12.92 7.51
C HIS A 3 4.05 13.68 6.78
N ILE A 4 3.11 12.96 6.14
CA ILE A 4 1.93 13.53 5.49
C ILE A 4 0.67 13.10 6.28
N PRO A 5 -0.13 14.04 6.81
CA PRO A 5 -1.37 13.70 7.49
C PRO A 5 -2.42 13.20 6.48
N LEU A 6 -3.05 12.07 6.78
CA LEU A 6 -4.09 11.44 5.95
C LEU A 6 -5.52 11.65 6.49
N GLY A 7 -5.66 12.41 7.57
CA GLY A 7 -6.89 12.55 8.34
C GLY A 7 -7.15 11.36 9.29
N ARG A 8 -8.11 11.53 10.22
CA ARG A 8 -8.45 10.55 11.28
C ARG A 8 -7.26 10.13 12.15
N GLY A 9 -6.27 11.01 12.33
CA GLY A 9 -5.05 10.73 13.10
C GLY A 9 -4.02 9.84 12.39
N ALA A 10 -4.29 9.40 11.16
CA ALA A 10 -3.34 8.60 10.39
C ALA A 10 -2.29 9.47 9.70
N ILE A 11 -1.05 8.99 9.67
CA ILE A 11 0.11 9.70 9.11
C ILE A 11 0.84 8.75 8.15
N ALA A 12 1.11 9.19 6.92
CA ALA A 12 2.00 8.50 6.01
C ALA A 12 3.44 8.99 6.20
N ILE A 13 4.39 8.06 6.18
CA ILE A 13 5.84 8.32 6.22
C ILE A 13 6.35 8.26 4.78
N VAL A 14 7.12 9.26 4.36
CA VAL A 14 7.68 9.37 3.00
C VAL A 14 9.12 9.87 3.06
N ASP A 15 9.85 9.68 1.96
CA ASP A 15 11.20 10.24 1.81
C ASP A 15 11.17 11.77 1.63
N ASP A 16 12.25 12.44 2.03
CA ASP A 16 12.35 13.90 1.93
C ASP A 16 12.25 14.38 0.47
N ALA A 17 12.79 13.61 -0.47
CA ALA A 17 12.74 13.90 -1.89
C ALA A 17 11.31 13.79 -2.46
N ASP A 18 10.47 12.94 -1.87
CA ASP A 18 9.12 12.68 -2.37
C ASP A 18 8.05 13.61 -1.75
N PHE A 19 8.35 14.17 -0.57
CA PHE A 19 7.42 15.01 0.17
C PHE A 19 6.91 16.26 -0.57
N PRO A 20 7.75 17.08 -1.26
CA PRO A 20 7.28 18.32 -1.88
C PRO A 20 6.23 18.08 -2.95
N TRP A 21 6.46 17.13 -3.86
CA TRP A 21 5.52 16.86 -4.93
C TRP A 21 4.27 16.13 -4.43
N LEU A 22 4.39 15.23 -3.44
CA LEU A 22 3.23 14.54 -2.85
C LEU A 22 2.26 15.50 -2.17
N THR A 23 2.77 16.50 -1.45
CA THR A 23 1.94 17.52 -0.80
C THR A 23 1.29 18.47 -1.81
N GLN A 24 1.97 18.77 -2.92
CA GLN A 24 1.44 19.61 -3.99
C GLN A 24 0.28 18.95 -4.77
N MET A 25 0.25 17.62 -4.86
CA MET A 25 -0.82 16.90 -5.58
C MET A 25 -2.22 17.05 -4.97
N GLY A 26 -2.31 17.33 -3.67
CA GLY A 26 -3.59 17.56 -3.00
C GLY A 26 -3.75 16.78 -1.70
N THR A 27 -5.00 16.60 -1.28
CA THR A 27 -5.33 16.05 0.05
C THR A 27 -5.36 14.53 0.04
N TRP A 28 -4.34 13.95 0.67
CA TRP A 28 -4.27 12.51 0.92
C TRP A 28 -5.24 12.07 2.01
N ARG A 29 -5.82 10.88 1.84
CA ARG A 29 -6.78 10.27 2.76
C ARG A 29 -6.45 8.82 3.02
N LEU A 30 -6.86 8.31 4.18
CA LEU A 30 -6.81 6.88 4.48
C LEU A 30 -8.02 6.16 3.86
N ASN A 31 -7.78 5.13 3.07
CA ASN A 31 -8.86 4.27 2.55
C ASN A 31 -9.24 3.15 3.55
N SER A 32 -10.31 2.41 3.26
CA SER A 32 -10.76 1.27 4.07
C SER A 32 -9.72 0.14 4.20
N SER A 33 -8.80 0.04 3.26
CA SER A 33 -7.68 -0.92 3.26
C SER A 33 -6.42 -0.36 3.92
N SER A 34 -6.51 0.75 4.64
CA SER A 34 -5.40 1.43 5.34
C SER A 34 -4.26 1.92 4.45
N TYR A 35 -4.53 2.21 3.17
CA TYR A 35 -3.59 2.85 2.27
C TYR A 35 -3.82 4.35 2.19
N ALA A 36 -2.74 5.10 2.00
CA ALA A 36 -2.78 6.51 1.61
C ALA A 36 -3.24 6.65 0.15
N VAL A 37 -4.37 7.32 -0.05
CA VAL A 37 -4.98 7.54 -1.37
C VAL A 37 -5.31 9.00 -1.63
N LEU A 38 -5.29 9.38 -2.91
CA LEU A 38 -5.74 10.67 -3.41
C LEU A 38 -6.86 10.43 -4.43
N HIS A 39 -7.99 11.12 -4.27
CA HIS A 39 -9.08 11.07 -5.24
C HIS A 39 -8.95 12.24 -6.20
N TYR A 40 -9.09 11.97 -7.50
CA TYR A 40 -9.07 12.98 -8.54
C TYR A 40 -10.12 12.67 -9.59
N VAL A 41 -10.57 13.70 -10.30
CA VAL A 41 -11.52 13.57 -11.42
C VAL A 41 -10.73 13.67 -12.71
N THR A 42 -10.94 12.72 -13.62
CA THR A 42 -10.31 12.76 -14.95
C THR A 42 -10.98 13.81 -15.83
N GLN A 43 -10.34 14.17 -16.95
CA GLN A 43 -10.93 15.07 -17.95
C GLN A 43 -12.30 14.58 -18.46
N ASN A 44 -12.52 13.26 -18.45
CA ASN A 44 -13.78 12.63 -18.86
C ASN A 44 -14.82 12.58 -17.71
N GLY A 45 -14.61 13.30 -16.60
CA GLY A 45 -15.53 13.33 -15.45
C GLY A 45 -15.52 12.08 -14.58
N HIS A 46 -14.65 11.10 -14.82
CA HIS A 46 -14.60 9.88 -14.01
C HIS A 46 -13.76 10.08 -12.76
N HIS A 47 -14.30 9.64 -11.61
CA HIS A 47 -13.56 9.58 -10.36
C HIS A 47 -12.52 8.45 -10.40
N ARG A 48 -11.28 8.78 -10.07
CA ARG A 48 -10.18 7.83 -9.96
C ARG A 48 -9.47 8.01 -8.63
N THR A 49 -8.76 6.96 -8.22
CA THR A 49 -8.05 6.89 -6.95
C THR A 49 -6.59 6.57 -7.22
N LEU A 50 -5.70 7.47 -6.81
CA LEU A 50 -4.25 7.25 -6.81
C LEU A 50 -3.81 6.70 -5.47
N TYR A 51 -2.86 5.79 -5.50
CA TYR A 51 -2.25 5.19 -4.32
C TYR A 51 -0.83 5.74 -4.15
N MET A 52 -0.50 6.25 -2.97
CA MET A 52 0.80 6.91 -2.70
C MET A 52 1.99 6.01 -3.06
N HIS A 53 1.97 4.76 -2.59
CA HIS A 53 3.01 3.77 -2.87
C HIS A 53 3.23 3.51 -4.38
N ARG A 54 2.19 3.66 -5.22
CA ARG A 54 2.32 3.45 -6.67
C ARG A 54 2.94 4.65 -7.36
N LEU A 55 2.63 5.86 -6.89
CA LEU A 55 3.17 7.10 -7.45
C LEU A 55 4.67 7.22 -7.18
N ILE A 56 5.10 6.90 -5.96
CA ILE A 56 6.52 7.00 -5.55
C ILE A 56 7.41 6.12 -6.43
N LEU A 57 6.97 4.90 -6.75
CA LEU A 57 7.67 3.99 -7.66
C LEU A 57 7.41 4.28 -9.15
N LYS A 58 6.72 5.37 -9.50
CA LYS A 58 6.44 5.83 -10.89
C LYS A 58 5.97 4.70 -11.82
N LEU A 59 5.05 3.89 -11.31
CA LEU A 59 4.75 2.61 -11.94
C LEU A 59 3.78 2.69 -13.12
N ALA A 60 4.16 2.04 -14.21
CA ALA A 60 3.26 1.68 -15.31
C ALA A 60 2.18 0.69 -14.83
N LEU A 61 1.00 0.77 -15.44
CA LEU A 61 -0.16 -0.07 -15.14
C LEU A 61 0.21 -1.57 -15.25
N GLY A 62 0.00 -2.35 -14.19
CA GLY A 62 0.04 -3.82 -14.22
C GLY A 62 0.97 -4.50 -13.19
N ILE A 63 1.96 -3.79 -12.67
CA ILE A 63 2.85 -4.34 -11.63
C ILE A 63 2.35 -3.91 -10.24
N GLN A 64 2.35 -4.85 -9.29
CA GLN A 64 1.94 -4.56 -7.92
C GLN A 64 3.14 -4.04 -7.12
N VAL A 65 2.84 -3.14 -6.18
CA VAL A 65 3.80 -2.65 -5.20
C VAL A 65 3.40 -3.24 -3.85
N ASP A 66 4.39 -3.74 -3.14
CA ASP A 66 4.24 -4.33 -1.83
C ASP A 66 5.14 -3.61 -0.81
N HIS A 67 4.70 -3.58 0.43
CA HIS A 67 5.41 -2.97 1.56
C HIS A 67 6.25 -4.04 2.24
N ILE A 68 7.57 -3.88 2.27
CA ILE A 68 8.51 -4.86 2.82
C ILE A 68 8.19 -5.14 4.29
N ASN A 69 7.96 -4.08 5.09
CA ASN A 69 7.61 -4.18 6.50
C ASN A 69 6.11 -4.41 6.77
N ARG A 70 5.27 -4.56 5.73
CA ARG A 70 3.80 -4.68 5.80
C ARG A 70 3.08 -3.48 6.43
N ASN A 71 3.78 -2.37 6.67
CA ASN A 71 3.19 -1.11 7.11
C ASN A 71 2.80 -0.27 5.89
N ARG A 72 1.49 -0.21 5.62
CA ARG A 72 0.90 0.49 4.47
C ARG A 72 1.05 2.02 4.53
N LEU A 73 1.35 2.56 5.70
CA LEU A 73 1.57 3.99 5.92
C LEU A 73 3.04 4.37 5.72
N ASP A 74 3.96 3.42 5.73
CA ASP A 74 5.37 3.66 5.45
C ASP A 74 5.63 3.56 3.95
N ASN A 75 5.54 4.69 3.27
CA ASN A 75 5.64 4.80 1.82
C ASN A 75 7.06 5.24 1.38
N ARG A 76 8.07 5.13 2.24
CA ARG A 76 9.48 5.37 1.86
C ARG A 76 9.91 4.37 0.80
N ARG A 77 10.74 4.80 -0.15
CA ARG A 77 11.22 3.98 -1.29
C ARG A 77 11.93 2.73 -0.81
N GLU A 78 12.70 2.81 0.26
CA GLU A 78 13.39 1.67 0.88
C GLU A 78 12.43 0.58 1.39
N ASN A 79 11.18 0.95 1.70
CA ASN A 79 10.16 0.03 2.18
C ASN A 79 9.21 -0.46 1.08
N LEU A 80 9.33 0.06 -0.15
CA LEU A 80 8.49 -0.32 -1.27
C LEU A 80 9.26 -1.25 -2.21
N ARG A 81 8.61 -2.33 -2.64
CA ARG A 81 9.17 -3.25 -3.63
C ARG A 81 8.18 -3.56 -4.74
N PHE A 82 8.71 -3.83 -5.93
CA PHE A 82 7.96 -4.48 -6.99
C PHE A 82 7.65 -5.92 -6.58
N ALA A 83 6.39 -6.30 -6.71
CA ALA A 83 5.95 -7.66 -6.44
C ALA A 83 5.02 -8.12 -7.56
N THR A 84 5.19 -9.36 -8.00
CA THR A 84 4.14 -10.04 -8.76
C THR A 84 2.93 -10.28 -7.86
N ARG A 85 1.76 -10.53 -8.46
CA ARG A 85 0.54 -10.86 -7.69
C ARG A 85 0.78 -12.02 -6.72
N SER A 86 1.55 -13.04 -7.13
CA SER A 86 1.89 -14.19 -6.27
C SER A 86 2.82 -13.79 -5.12
N GLN A 87 3.85 -12.96 -5.38
CA GLN A 87 4.77 -12.46 -4.36
C GLN A 87 4.07 -11.58 -3.31
N ASN A 88 3.13 -10.73 -3.75
CA ASN A 88 2.33 -9.91 -2.84
C ASN A 88 1.41 -10.78 -1.95
N GLN A 89 0.73 -11.78 -2.54
CA GLN A 89 -0.06 -12.74 -1.75
C GLN A 89 0.80 -13.56 -0.78
N ALA A 90 2.02 -13.93 -1.18
CA ALA A 90 2.99 -14.60 -0.32
C ALA A 90 3.46 -13.72 0.85
N ASN A 91 3.41 -12.39 0.73
CA ASN A 91 3.77 -11.48 1.81
C ASN A 91 2.61 -11.10 2.75
N LYS A 92 1.38 -11.55 2.46
CA LYS A 92 0.23 -11.42 3.37
C LYS A 92 0.49 -12.20 4.67
N GLY A 93 0.21 -11.60 5.83
CA GLY A 93 0.32 -12.30 7.13
C GLY A 93 -0.48 -13.60 7.18
N LEU A 94 -0.11 -14.50 8.11
CA LEU A 94 -0.86 -15.74 8.34
C LEU A 94 -2.33 -15.40 8.68
N PRO A 95 -3.31 -16.14 8.14
CA PRO A 95 -4.69 -16.03 8.60
C PRO A 95 -4.74 -16.30 10.11
N THR A 96 -5.55 -15.54 10.85
CA THR A 96 -5.76 -15.73 12.31
C THR A 96 -6.28 -17.13 12.67
N ASN A 97 -6.89 -17.83 11.71
CA ASN A 97 -7.37 -19.21 11.85
C ASN A 97 -6.33 -20.28 11.49
N ASN A 98 -5.06 -19.92 11.31
CA ASN A 98 -4.04 -20.89 10.94
C ASN A 98 -3.41 -21.54 12.18
N THR A 99 -3.90 -22.73 12.55
CA THR A 99 -3.37 -23.53 13.65
C THR A 99 -2.05 -24.23 13.33
N SER A 100 -1.54 -24.15 12.08
CA SER A 100 -0.33 -24.86 11.67
C SER A 100 0.96 -24.05 11.78
N GLN A 101 0.91 -22.77 12.17
CA GLN A 101 2.08 -21.87 12.29
C GLN A 101 2.87 -21.63 10.97
N TYR A 102 2.59 -22.40 9.91
CA TYR A 102 3.19 -22.33 8.59
C TYR A 102 2.17 -21.92 7.52
N LYS A 103 2.61 -21.09 6.56
CA LYS A 103 1.74 -20.60 5.49
C LYS A 103 1.50 -21.70 4.46
N GLY A 104 0.23 -22.07 4.25
CA GLY A 104 -0.18 -23.00 3.19
C GLY A 104 -0.42 -24.44 3.63
N ILE A 105 -0.21 -24.78 4.91
CA ILE A 105 -0.48 -26.12 5.44
C ILE A 105 -1.85 -26.13 6.13
N ARG A 106 -2.83 -26.79 5.51
CA ARG A 106 -4.13 -27.07 6.10
C ARG A 106 -4.17 -28.56 6.47
N TRP A 107 -4.22 -28.88 7.75
CA TRP A 107 -4.45 -30.24 8.21
C TRP A 107 -5.84 -30.70 7.72
N ARG A 108 -5.88 -31.70 6.83
CA ARG A 108 -7.11 -32.47 6.58
C ARG A 108 -7.15 -33.58 7.62
N LYS A 109 -8.10 -33.53 8.57
CA LYS A 109 -8.44 -34.70 9.38
C LYS A 109 -9.19 -35.67 8.47
N GLY A 110 -8.53 -36.75 8.05
CA GLY A 110 -9.19 -37.92 7.47
C GLY A 110 -10.04 -38.60 8.54
N LYS A 111 -11.24 -39.03 8.16
CA LYS A 111 -12.05 -40.00 8.90
C LYS A 111 -11.51 -41.40 8.67
#